data_AF-A0A0K9YPB4-F1
#
_entry.id   AF-A0A0K9YPB4-F1
#
_cell.length_a   1.000
_cell.length_b   1.000
_cell.length_c   1.000
_cell.angle_alpha   90.00
_cell.angle_beta   90.00
_cell.angle_gamma   90.00
#
_symmetry.space_group_name_H-M   'P 1'
#
loop_
_entity.id
_entity.type
_entity.pdbx_description
1 polymer ?
#
loop_
_entity_poly.entity_id
_entity_poly.type
_entity_poly.pdbx_seq_one_letter_code
_entity_poly.pdbx_strand_id
1 'polypeptide(L)'
;MKRITFWVILFVLIVVGLFTVKLEAAPSPATRVILEHTYQTYITPPCYEAAQKTNNIAEATLQKAEEANYKPESSCTESSLQPAKQPIAYVIAEKLGLGNSQWDW
;
A
#
# COMPACT_ATOMS: atom_id res chain seq x y z
N MET A 1 -13.45 -14.29 -40.29
CA MET A 1 -14.35 -13.41 -39.51
C MET A 1 -14.72 -14.00 -38.15
N LYS A 2 -15.41 -15.15 -38.05
CA LYS A 2 -15.84 -15.73 -36.74
C LYS A 2 -14.70 -15.95 -35.72
N ARG A 3 -13.51 -16.37 -36.16
CA ARG A 3 -12.33 -16.55 -35.29
C ARG A 3 -11.81 -15.23 -34.72
N ILE A 4 -11.78 -14.16 -35.53
CA ILE A 4 -11.33 -12.83 -35.09
C ILE A 4 -12.33 -12.26 -34.08
N THR A 5 -13.63 -12.38 -34.35
CA THR A 5 -14.69 -11.94 -33.42
C THR A 5 -14.58 -12.65 -32.08
N PHE A 6 -14.30 -13.95 -32.05
CA PHE A 6 -14.09 -14.69 -30.80
C PHE A 6 -12.91 -14.15 -29.98
N TRP A 7 -11.76 -13.93 -30.63
CA TRP A 7 -10.58 -13.37 -29.94
C TRP A 7 -10.81 -11.96 -29.42
N VAL A 8 -11.52 -11.11 -30.18
CA VAL A 8 -11.89 -9.76 -29.74
C VAL A 8 -12.79 -9.82 -28.50
N ILE A 9 -13.82 -10.68 -28.52
CA ILE A 9 -14.71 -10.86 -27.36
C ILE A 9 -13.91 -11.35 -26.14
N LEU A 10 -13.05 -12.35 -26.32
CA LEU A 10 -12.21 -12.87 -25.24
C LEU A 10 -11.29 -11.79 -24.66
N PHE A 11 -10.65 -11.00 -25.52
CA PHE A 11 -9.80 -9.89 -25.09
C PHE A 11 -10.59 -8.85 -24.29
N VAL A 12 -11.77 -8.46 -24.76
CA VAL A 12 -12.64 -7.52 -24.03
C VAL A 12 -13.04 -8.08 -22.67
N LEU A 13 -13.40 -9.36 -22.57
CA LEU A 13 -13.75 -10.00 -21.29
C LEU A 13 -12.57 -9.98 -20.30
N ILE A 14 -11.35 -10.23 -20.78
CA ILE A 14 -10.15 -10.15 -19.94
C ILE A 14 -9.95 -8.72 -19.43
N VAL A 15 -9.99 -7.72 -20.32
CA VAL A 15 -9.82 -6.32 -19.94
C VAL A 15 -10.88 -5.91 -18.92
N VAL A 16 -12.16 -6.23 -19.16
CA VAL A 16 -13.25 -5.96 -18.21
C VAL A 16 -13.00 -6.66 -16.87
N GLY A 17 -12.55 -7.92 -16.89
CA GLY A 17 -12.20 -8.65 -15.68
C GLY A 17 -11.11 -7.98 -14.85
N LEU A 18 -10.04 -7.48 -15.50
CA LEU A 18 -8.92 -6.81 -14.83
C LEU A 18 -9.33 -5.52 -14.08
N PHE A 19 -10.34 -4.81 -14.57
CA PHE A 19 -10.84 -3.58 -13.95
C PHE A 19 -12.02 -3.79 -12.99
N THR A 20 -12.71 -4.93 -13.05
CA THR A 20 -13.89 -5.20 -12.19
C THR A 20 -13.57 -6.10 -10.99
N VAL A 21 -12.66 -7.07 -11.13
CA VAL A 21 -12.25 -7.94 -10.02
C VAL A 21 -11.29 -7.18 -9.11
N LYS A 22 -11.63 -7.08 -7.82
CA LYS A 22 -10.80 -6.42 -6.81
C LYS A 22 -10.02 -7.45 -6.01
N LEU A 23 -8.74 -7.19 -5.79
CA LEU A 23 -7.86 -7.93 -4.90
C LEU A 23 -7.50 -7.07 -3.69
N GLU A 24 -7.23 -7.72 -2.57
CA GLU A 24 -6.64 -7.05 -1.42
C GLU A 24 -5.15 -6.81 -1.69
N ALA A 25 -4.78 -5.55 -1.76
CA ALA A 25 -3.40 -5.09 -1.79
C ALA A 25 -3.00 -4.65 -0.37
N ALA A 26 -1.77 -4.93 0.01
CA ALA A 26 -1.18 -4.52 1.28
C ALA A 26 -0.02 -3.57 1.02
N PRO A 27 0.36 -2.72 2.00
CA PRO A 27 1.54 -1.86 1.88
C PRO A 27 2.78 -2.70 1.59
N SER A 28 3.68 -2.13 0.77
CA SER A 28 4.98 -2.74 0.52
C SER A 28 5.79 -2.82 1.82
N PRO A 29 6.62 -3.85 2.04
CA PRO A 29 7.57 -3.87 3.16
C PRO A 29 8.51 -2.65 3.16
N ALA A 30 8.77 -2.07 1.98
CA ALA A 30 9.59 -0.87 1.79
C ALA A 30 8.83 0.46 2.02
N THR A 31 7.55 0.41 2.37
CA THR A 31 6.73 1.60 2.68
C THR A 31 7.42 2.46 3.73
N ARG A 32 7.59 3.75 3.46
CA ARG A 32 8.29 4.69 4.35
C ARG A 32 7.50 4.87 5.65
N VAL A 33 8.14 4.78 6.80
CA VAL A 33 7.54 5.11 8.10
C VAL A 33 8.51 5.94 8.92
N ILE A 34 8.02 6.56 9.98
CA ILE A 34 8.83 7.33 10.92
C ILE A 34 8.85 6.56 12.23
N LEU A 35 10.03 6.11 12.66
CA LEU A 35 10.24 5.51 13.97
C LEU A 35 10.30 6.61 15.02
N GLU A 36 9.59 6.44 16.13
CA GLU A 36 9.68 7.24 17.34
C GLU A 36 10.29 6.34 18.43
N HIS A 37 11.52 6.64 18.82
CA HIS A 37 12.33 5.75 19.64
C HIS A 37 12.03 5.86 21.14
N THR A 38 11.39 6.94 21.60
CA THR A 38 11.09 7.15 23.03
C THR A 38 9.98 6.22 23.52
N TYR A 39 8.92 6.09 22.72
CA TYR A 39 7.76 5.23 22.98
C TYR A 39 7.85 3.88 22.25
N GLN A 40 8.88 3.68 21.43
CA GLN A 40 9.05 2.51 20.56
C GLN A 40 7.83 2.28 19.66
N THR A 41 7.40 3.36 19.02
CA THR A 41 6.26 3.35 18.09
C THR A 41 6.67 3.82 16.71
N TYR A 42 5.98 3.39 15.67
CA TYR A 42 6.14 3.95 14.33
C TYR A 42 4.92 4.77 13.95
N ILE A 43 5.13 5.72 13.06
CA ILE A 43 4.14 6.69 12.62
C ILE A 43 4.16 6.70 11.08
N THR A 44 2.99 6.64 10.46
CA THR A 44 2.91 6.88 9.01
C THR A 44 2.89 8.40 8.75
N PRO A 45 3.55 8.89 7.70
CA PRO A 45 3.58 10.31 7.35
C PRO A 45 2.22 11.02 7.28
N PRO A 46 1.12 10.42 6.79
CA PRO A 46 -0.20 11.04 6.85
C PRO A 46 -0.68 11.34 8.29
N CYS A 47 -0.21 10.56 9.27
CA CYS A 47 -0.58 10.68 10.68
C CYS A 47 0.43 11.49 11.51
N TYR A 48 1.53 11.96 10.90
CA TYR A 48 2.66 12.55 11.63
C TYR A 48 2.26 13.74 12.49
N GLU A 49 1.46 14.68 11.96
CA GLU A 49 1.08 15.90 12.69
C GLU A 49 0.28 15.60 13.95
N ALA A 50 -0.64 14.63 13.89
CA ALA A 50 -1.50 14.26 15.00
C ALA A 50 -0.86 13.28 16.00
N ALA A 51 0.26 12.65 15.63
CA ALA A 51 0.94 11.66 16.45
C ALA A 51 1.58 12.28 17.71
N GLN A 52 1.51 11.55 18.81
CA GLN A 52 2.30 11.78 20.01
C GLN A 52 3.76 11.40 19.72
N LYS A 53 4.60 12.41 19.54
CA LYS A 53 6.01 12.23 19.13
C LYS A 53 6.96 13.11 19.92
N THR A 54 8.20 12.66 20.03
CA THR A 54 9.33 13.45 20.56
C THR A 54 10.28 13.83 19.42
N ASN A 55 11.40 14.46 19.75
CA ASN A 55 12.49 14.72 18.78
C ASN A 55 13.41 13.51 18.57
N ASN A 56 13.10 12.35 19.16
CA ASN A 56 13.87 11.12 19.00
C ASN A 56 13.27 10.24 17.88
N ILE A 57 13.30 10.77 16.66
CA ILE A 57 12.66 10.16 15.48
C ILE A 57 13.66 9.86 14.35
N ALA A 58 13.36 8.84 13.55
CA ALA A 58 14.14 8.49 12.36
C ALA A 58 13.25 7.91 11.26
N GLU A 59 13.59 8.16 10.00
CA GLU A 59 12.91 7.49 8.88
C GLU A 59 13.37 6.05 8.72
N ALA A 60 12.44 5.16 8.37
CA ALA A 60 12.68 3.75 8.14
C ALA A 60 11.65 3.17 7.16
N THR A 61 11.73 1.86 6.94
CA THR A 61 10.70 1.10 6.22
C THR A 61 9.76 0.40 7.20
N LEU A 62 8.54 0.10 6.75
CA LEU A 62 7.56 -0.67 7.53
C LEU A 62 8.16 -1.99 8.02
N GLN A 63 8.87 -2.70 7.14
CA GLN A 63 9.59 -3.92 7.49
C GLN A 63 10.55 -3.72 8.67
N LYS A 64 11.34 -2.63 8.65
CA LYS A 64 12.30 -2.35 9.72
C LYS A 64 11.61 -2.02 11.05
N ALA A 65 10.45 -1.37 11.00
CA ALA A 65 9.64 -1.13 12.20
C ALA A 65 9.12 -2.46 12.79
N GLU A 66 8.61 -3.35 11.94
CA GLU A 66 8.11 -4.68 12.33
C GLU A 66 9.22 -5.57 12.89
N GLU A 67 10.37 -5.66 12.22
CA GLU A 67 11.55 -6.40 12.67
C GLU A 67 12.07 -5.89 14.03
N ALA A 68 11.99 -4.57 14.26
CA ALA A 68 12.36 -3.95 15.52
C ALA A 68 11.24 -4.00 16.58
N ASN A 69 10.09 -4.61 16.28
CA ASN A 69 8.91 -4.73 17.15
C ASN A 69 8.31 -3.39 17.60
N TYR A 70 8.38 -2.37 16.74
CA TYR A 70 7.73 -1.08 16.98
C TYR A 70 6.22 -1.25 16.79
N LYS A 71 5.43 -0.64 17.67
CA LYS A 71 3.97 -0.67 17.56
C LYS A 71 3.47 0.54 16.76
N PRO A 72 2.32 0.47 16.10
CA PRO A 72 1.71 1.68 15.55
C PRO A 72 1.47 2.67 16.70
N GLU A 73 1.82 3.94 16.49
CA GLU A 73 1.67 4.99 17.50
C GLU A 73 0.21 5.23 17.90
N SER A 74 -0.70 5.12 16.94
CA SER A 74 -2.13 5.34 17.12
C SER A 74 -2.96 4.56 16.11
N SER A 75 -4.29 4.61 16.29
CA SER A 75 -5.25 4.05 15.33
C SER A 75 -5.17 4.70 13.95
N CYS A 76 -4.71 5.95 13.84
CA CYS A 76 -4.45 6.59 12.55
C CYS A 76 -3.37 5.82 11.80
N THR A 77 -2.22 5.61 12.44
CA THR A 77 -1.08 4.87 11.86
C THR A 77 -1.52 3.48 11.43
N GLU A 78 -2.18 2.72 12.30
CA GLU A 78 -2.66 1.38 12.00
C GLU A 78 -3.65 1.37 10.83
N SER A 79 -4.62 2.28 10.83
CA SER A 79 -5.65 2.36 9.78
C SER A 79 -5.08 2.75 8.43
N SER A 80 -4.05 3.60 8.41
CA SER A 80 -3.38 4.02 7.17
C SER A 80 -2.61 2.89 6.46
N LEU A 81 -2.31 1.80 7.16
CA LEU A 81 -1.62 0.62 6.62
C LEU A 81 -2.55 -0.57 6.37
N GLN A 82 -3.85 -0.42 6.61
CA GLN A 82 -4.83 -1.47 6.35
C GLN A 82 -4.83 -1.87 4.87
N PRO A 83 -4.87 -3.17 4.54
CA PRO A 83 -5.04 -3.63 3.17
C PRO A 83 -6.28 -3.02 2.52
N ALA A 84 -6.16 -2.63 1.25
CA ALA A 84 -7.28 -2.05 0.50
C ALA A 84 -7.63 -2.88 -0.73
N LYS A 85 -8.91 -2.84 -1.11
CA LYS A 85 -9.42 -3.54 -2.30
C LYS A 85 -9.24 -2.68 -3.55
N GLN A 86 -8.29 -3.06 -4.39
CA GLN A 86 -8.01 -2.39 -5.67
C GLN A 86 -8.22 -3.35 -6.85
N PRO A 87 -8.65 -2.85 -8.03
CA PRO A 87 -8.73 -3.68 -9.22
C PRO A 87 -7.37 -4.28 -9.61
N ILE A 88 -7.37 -5.50 -10.15
CA ILE A 88 -6.15 -6.22 -10.54
C ILE A 88 -5.24 -5.36 -11.43
N ALA A 89 -5.83 -4.60 -12.34
CA ALA A 89 -5.10 -3.70 -13.22
C ALA A 89 -4.19 -2.72 -12.45
N TYR A 90 -4.66 -2.14 -11.35
CA TYR A 90 -3.88 -1.19 -10.54
C TYR A 90 -2.77 -1.89 -9.77
N VAL A 91 -3.04 -3.06 -9.18
CA VAL A 91 -2.01 -3.85 -8.48
C VAL A 91 -0.88 -4.25 -9.42
N ILE A 92 -1.21 -4.63 -10.66
CA ILE A 92 -0.20 -4.93 -11.69
C ILE A 92 0.57 -3.65 -12.07
N ALA A 93 -0.12 -2.54 -12.29
CA ALA A 93 0.51 -1.27 -12.64
C ALA A 93 1.50 -0.80 -11.56
N GLU A 94 1.11 -0.87 -10.27
CA GLU A 94 1.98 -0.56 -9.14
C GLU A 94 3.22 -1.46 -9.12
N LYS A 95 3.06 -2.79 -9.28
CA LYS A 95 4.19 -3.74 -9.31
C LYS A 95 5.15 -3.55 -10.48
N LEU A 96 4.67 -3.00 -11.60
CA LEU A 96 5.49 -2.68 -12.77
C LEU A 96 6.11 -1.28 -12.70
N GLY A 97 5.84 -0.49 -11.65
CA GLY A 97 6.29 0.89 -11.53
C GLY A 97 5.60 1.85 -12.51
N LEU A 98 4.42 1.47 -13.01
CA LEU A 98 3.62 2.25 -13.96
C LEU A 98 2.50 3.05 -13.27
N GLY A 99 2.36 2.93 -11.94
CA GLY A 99 1.40 3.67 -11.12
C GLY A 99 1.91 3.83 -9.70
N ASN A 100 1.38 4.83 -8.99
CA ASN A 100 1.72 5.08 -7.60
C ASN A 100 0.87 4.22 -6.68
N SER A 101 1.48 3.70 -5.62
CA SER A 101 0.76 3.06 -4.54
C SER A 101 0.09 4.11 -3.66
N GLN A 102 -1.03 3.74 -3.02
CA GLN A 102 -1.67 4.61 -2.03
C GLN A 102 -0.80 4.84 -0.79
N TRP A 103 0.24 4.02 -0.61
CA TRP A 103 1.23 4.13 0.46
C TRP A 103 2.54 4.81 0.01
N ASP A 104 2.57 5.41 -1.18
CA ASP A 104 3.69 6.24 -1.64
C ASP A 104 3.51 7.69 -1.14
N TRP A 105 4.23 8.05 -0.08
CA TRP A 105 4.22 9.38 0.56
C TRP A 105 5.63 9.90 0.90
#